data_AF-Q153F6-F1
#
_entry.id   AF-Q153F6-F1
#
_cell.length_a   1.000
_cell.length_b   1.000
_cell.length_c   1.000
_cell.angle_alpha   90.00
_cell.angle_beta   90.00
_cell.angle_gamma   90.00
#
_symmetry.space_group_name_H-M   'P 1'
#
loop_
_entity.id
_entity.type
_entity.pdbx_description
1 polymer ?
#
loop_
_entity_poly.entity_id
_entity_poly.type
_entity_poly.pdbx_seq_one_letter_code
_entity_poly.pdbx_strand_id
1 'polypeptide(L)'
;YLPRNASVKCLSDAGFFLDERDITLNHTMRSFYDDLVSLQGVEKNLDKNCTSSLVYPAMCFFPQYTLKYITTPFFILNSAYDVYQFHHILVLSSADVHGHWNRCKLDPAACTDSQLEILQGFRNDMLATLRMFYQYSGRGGLFINSCFAHCQSELQETWLAVDSPKVNNKTISEAVGDWYYSRRVSKEIDCPYPCDKTCHNLIPVSGLPQVHLTEEV
;
A
#
# COMPACT_ATOMS: atom_id res chain seq x y z
N TYR A 1 29.31 -2.71 -8.33
CA TYR A 1 28.57 -3.91 -8.75
C TYR A 1 28.47 -4.90 -7.60
N LEU A 2 27.35 -5.60 -7.46
CA LEU A 2 27.16 -6.64 -6.45
C LEU A 2 27.88 -7.95 -6.87
N PRO A 3 28.31 -8.80 -5.91
CA PRO A 3 28.86 -10.12 -6.20
C PRO A 3 27.88 -11.00 -7.00
N ARG A 4 28.39 -11.90 -7.85
CA ARG A 4 27.54 -12.82 -8.66
C ARG A 4 26.68 -13.77 -7.82
N ASN A 5 27.09 -14.04 -6.59
CA ASN A 5 26.38 -14.90 -5.64
C ASN A 5 25.52 -14.09 -4.65
N ALA A 6 25.37 -12.78 -4.84
CA ALA A 6 24.50 -11.96 -4.00
C ALA A 6 23.03 -12.39 -4.19
N SER A 7 22.34 -12.60 -3.08
CA SER A 7 20.88 -12.75 -3.09
C SER A 7 20.24 -11.37 -2.97
N VAL A 8 19.38 -11.04 -3.93
CA VAL A 8 18.60 -9.80 -3.91
C VAL A 8 17.15 -10.14 -3.57
N LYS A 9 16.58 -9.37 -2.64
CA LYS A 9 15.17 -9.39 -2.26
C LYS A 9 14.68 -7.93 -2.21
N CYS A 10 13.41 -7.69 -2.52
CA CYS A 10 12.82 -6.36 -2.53
C CYS A 10 11.69 -6.24 -1.51
N LEU A 11 11.68 -5.16 -0.74
CA LEU A 11 10.56 -4.74 0.11
C LEU A 11 9.92 -3.53 -0.54
N SER A 12 8.61 -3.57 -0.74
CA SER A 12 7.80 -2.41 -1.09
C SER A 12 6.96 -2.03 0.11
N ASP A 13 7.15 -0.81 0.62
CA ASP A 13 6.38 -0.21 1.69
C ASP A 13 5.46 0.86 1.10
N ALA A 14 4.15 0.73 1.32
CA ALA A 14 3.11 1.63 0.82
C ALA A 14 3.09 1.84 -0.70
N GLY A 15 3.74 0.95 -1.46
CA GLY A 15 3.84 1.03 -2.91
C GLY A 15 2.72 0.30 -3.66
N PHE A 16 1.77 -0.35 -2.98
CA PHE A 16 0.71 -1.13 -3.63
C PHE A 16 -0.52 -0.28 -3.98
N PHE A 17 -0.39 0.56 -5.00
CA PHE A 17 -1.49 1.38 -5.53
C PHE A 17 -2.45 0.58 -6.40
N LEU A 18 -3.75 0.78 -6.20
CA LEU A 18 -4.79 0.16 -7.03
C LEU A 18 -5.20 1.05 -8.21
N ASP A 19 -5.48 0.44 -9.35
CA ASP A 19 -6.17 1.10 -10.48
C ASP A 19 -7.69 0.95 -10.30
N GLU A 20 -8.23 1.66 -9.30
CA GLU A 20 -9.65 1.66 -8.96
C GLU A 20 -10.32 2.99 -9.33
N ARG A 21 -11.67 2.97 -9.32
CA ARG A 21 -12.48 4.17 -9.50
C ARG A 21 -12.64 4.95 -8.19
N ASP A 22 -12.71 6.27 -8.29
CA ASP A 22 -13.03 7.14 -7.15
C ASP A 22 -14.51 7.03 -6.72
N ILE A 23 -14.88 7.73 -5.65
CA ILE A 23 -16.27 7.74 -5.13
C ILE A 23 -17.32 8.32 -6.10
N THR A 24 -16.89 8.94 -7.21
CA THR A 24 -17.77 9.39 -8.30
C THR A 24 -17.78 8.42 -9.49
N LEU A 25 -17.15 7.25 -9.34
CA LEU A 25 -17.01 6.19 -10.34
C LEU A 25 -16.11 6.54 -11.52
N ASN A 26 -15.23 7.54 -11.37
CA ASN A 26 -14.29 7.94 -12.42
C ASN A 26 -12.92 7.26 -12.27
N HIS A 27 -12.24 7.02 -13.38
CA HIS A 27 -10.88 6.46 -13.42
C HIS A 27 -9.80 7.53 -13.22
N THR A 28 -9.99 8.41 -12.24
CA THR A 28 -9.08 9.55 -12.01
C THR A 28 -7.65 9.09 -11.72
N MET A 29 -7.51 7.95 -11.04
CA MET A 29 -6.23 7.35 -10.74
C MET A 29 -5.47 6.86 -11.98
N ARG A 30 -6.20 6.20 -12.87
CA ARG A 30 -5.69 5.76 -14.16
C ARG A 30 -5.11 6.91 -14.95
N SER A 31 -5.90 7.99 -15.07
CA SER A 31 -5.48 9.19 -15.80
C SER A 31 -4.25 9.83 -15.17
N PHE A 32 -4.21 9.95 -13.84
CA PHE A 32 -3.06 10.52 -13.14
C PHE A 32 -1.75 9.77 -13.42
N TYR A 33 -1.75 8.43 -13.31
CA TYR A 33 -0.53 7.65 -13.55
C TYR A 33 -0.19 7.53 -15.04
N ASP A 34 -1.16 7.56 -15.95
CA ASP A 34 -0.90 7.66 -17.40
C ASP A 34 -0.16 8.96 -17.73
N ASP A 35 -0.64 10.09 -17.20
CA ASP A 35 0.01 11.39 -17.31
C ASP A 35 1.41 11.38 -16.68
N LEU A 36 1.58 10.74 -15.51
CA LEU A 36 2.89 10.62 -14.85
C LEU A 36 3.88 9.81 -15.71
N VAL A 37 3.45 8.67 -16.25
CA VAL A 37 4.28 7.79 -17.08
C VAL A 37 4.74 8.52 -18.33
N SER A 38 3.82 9.24 -18.98
CA SER A 38 4.08 10.07 -20.16
C SER A 38 5.04 11.21 -19.84
N LEU A 39 4.73 12.00 -18.79
CA LEU A 39 5.53 13.15 -18.36
C LEU A 39 6.97 12.77 -18.03
N GLN A 40 7.17 11.67 -17.31
CA GLN A 40 8.51 11.21 -16.90
C GLN A 40 9.22 10.40 -17.99
N GLY A 41 8.52 10.02 -19.07
CA GLY A 41 9.08 9.19 -20.14
C GLY A 41 9.54 7.81 -19.65
N VAL A 42 8.88 7.27 -18.63
CA VAL A 42 9.27 6.03 -17.93
C VAL A 42 8.61 4.78 -18.50
N GLU A 43 7.77 4.91 -19.54
CA GLU A 43 7.15 3.75 -20.20
C GLU A 43 8.19 2.72 -20.67
N LYS A 44 9.34 3.20 -21.18
CA LYS A 44 10.48 2.37 -21.60
C LYS A 44 11.11 1.54 -20.47
N ASN A 45 10.85 1.90 -19.21
CA ASN A 45 11.36 1.24 -18.02
C ASN A 45 10.36 0.22 -17.44
N LEU A 46 9.11 0.20 -17.93
CA LEU A 46 8.12 -0.78 -17.52
C LEU A 46 8.48 -2.18 -18.03
N ASP A 47 7.99 -3.21 -17.33
CA ASP A 47 8.23 -4.60 -17.72
C ASP A 47 7.63 -4.88 -19.11
N LYS A 48 8.47 -5.38 -20.03
CA LYS A 48 8.08 -5.60 -21.43
C LYS A 48 7.00 -6.68 -21.59
N ASN A 49 7.00 -7.69 -20.72
CA ASN A 49 5.98 -8.75 -20.78
C ASN A 49 4.65 -8.22 -20.27
N CYS A 50 4.66 -7.31 -19.30
CA CYS A 50 3.48 -6.58 -18.87
C CYS A 50 2.93 -5.70 -20.00
N THR A 51 3.75 -4.79 -20.55
CA THR A 51 3.28 -3.82 -21.55
C THR A 51 2.78 -4.48 -22.83
N SER A 52 3.40 -5.58 -23.24
CA SER A 52 2.96 -6.35 -24.41
C SER A 52 1.65 -7.14 -24.19
N SER A 53 1.21 -7.28 -22.94
CA SER A 53 0.00 -8.05 -22.59
C SER A 53 -1.26 -7.20 -22.41
N LEU A 54 -1.12 -5.87 -22.38
CA LEU A 54 -2.20 -4.93 -22.12
C LEU A 54 -2.44 -4.01 -23.31
N VAL A 55 -3.69 -3.59 -23.49
CA VAL A 55 -4.05 -2.56 -24.48
C VAL A 55 -3.49 -1.20 -24.09
N TYR A 56 -3.35 -0.93 -22.78
CA TYR A 56 -2.83 0.32 -22.23
C TYR A 56 -1.52 0.05 -21.46
N PRO A 57 -0.34 0.23 -22.10
CA PRO A 57 0.97 -0.09 -21.51
C PRO A 57 1.27 0.64 -20.20
N ALA A 58 0.84 1.90 -20.06
CA ALA A 58 1.03 2.70 -18.85
C ALA A 58 0.45 2.04 -17.59
N MET A 59 -0.54 1.15 -17.75
CA MET A 59 -1.11 0.40 -16.62
C MET A 59 -0.10 -0.50 -15.93
N CYS A 60 0.98 -0.89 -16.61
CA CYS A 60 2.09 -1.62 -15.99
C CYS A 60 2.87 -0.82 -14.94
N PHE A 61 2.53 0.46 -14.74
CA PHE A 61 2.97 1.22 -13.58
C PHE A 61 2.28 0.73 -12.28
N PHE A 62 1.05 0.24 -12.36
CA PHE A 62 0.32 -0.28 -11.19
C PHE A 62 0.78 -1.71 -10.83
N PRO A 63 1.07 -1.97 -9.54
CA PRO A 63 1.37 -3.30 -9.02
C PRO A 63 0.33 -4.37 -9.37
N GLN A 64 -0.95 -3.99 -9.47
CA GLN A 64 -2.05 -4.86 -9.90
C GLN A 64 -1.75 -5.61 -11.21
N TYR A 65 -1.02 -4.99 -12.13
CA TYR A 65 -0.68 -5.59 -13.42
C TYR A 65 0.76 -6.11 -13.50
N THR A 66 1.71 -5.39 -12.91
CA THR A 66 3.14 -5.71 -13.05
C THR A 66 3.65 -6.78 -12.09
N LEU A 67 3.01 -6.96 -10.93
CA LEU A 67 3.52 -7.84 -9.85
C LEU A 67 3.80 -9.28 -10.32
N LYS A 68 2.97 -9.84 -11.21
CA LYS A 68 3.14 -11.21 -11.73
C LYS A 68 4.38 -11.41 -12.61
N TYR A 69 4.99 -10.32 -13.10
CA TYR A 69 6.21 -10.34 -13.91
C TYR A 69 7.49 -10.15 -13.08
N ILE A 70 7.36 -9.79 -11.80
CA ILE A 70 8.50 -9.64 -10.90
C ILE A 70 9.01 -11.03 -10.49
N THR A 71 10.27 -11.33 -10.84
CA THR A 71 10.93 -12.60 -10.52
C THR A 71 11.76 -12.55 -9.24
N THR A 72 12.22 -11.35 -8.86
CA THR A 72 12.93 -11.12 -7.59
C THR A 72 11.98 -11.40 -6.42
N PRO A 73 12.41 -12.13 -5.37
CA PRO A 73 11.59 -12.29 -4.17
C PRO A 73 11.13 -10.93 -3.64
N PHE A 74 9.83 -10.78 -3.47
CA PHE A 74 9.20 -9.49 -3.17
C PHE A 74 8.38 -9.58 -1.88
N PHE A 75 8.52 -8.59 -1.01
CA PHE A 75 7.67 -8.43 0.17
C PHE A 75 6.80 -7.20 0.00
N ILE A 76 5.50 -7.38 0.21
CA ILE A 76 4.52 -6.29 0.13
C ILE A 76 4.14 -5.91 1.55
N LEU A 77 4.57 -4.74 1.98
CA LEU A 77 4.09 -4.07 3.18
C LEU A 77 3.15 -2.96 2.73
N ASN A 78 1.87 -3.06 3.06
CA ASN A 78 0.91 -2.03 2.72
C ASN A 78 -0.19 -1.97 3.77
N SER A 79 -0.69 -0.78 4.09
CA SER A 79 -1.97 -0.69 4.78
C SER A 79 -3.11 -1.01 3.80
N ALA A 80 -4.14 -1.73 4.27
CA ALA A 80 -5.39 -1.89 3.53
C ALA A 80 -6.19 -0.57 3.41
N TYR A 81 -5.90 0.41 4.27
CA TYR A 81 -6.48 1.75 4.29
C TYR A 81 -5.37 2.79 4.16
N ASP A 82 -4.49 2.61 3.16
CA ASP A 82 -3.40 3.54 2.89
C ASP A 82 -3.93 4.98 2.77
N VAL A 83 -3.46 5.87 3.64
CA VAL A 83 -4.05 7.22 3.76
C VAL A 83 -3.78 8.08 2.53
N TYR A 84 -2.69 7.81 1.79
CA TYR A 84 -2.44 8.51 0.54
C TYR A 84 -3.44 8.08 -0.52
N GLN A 85 -3.69 6.77 -0.66
CA GLN A 85 -4.74 6.25 -1.54
C GLN A 85 -6.12 6.77 -1.12
N PHE A 86 -6.44 6.71 0.17
CA PHE A 86 -7.71 7.23 0.64
C PHE A 86 -7.89 8.73 0.29
N HIS A 87 -6.90 9.58 0.62
CA HIS A 87 -7.06 11.04 0.53
C HIS A 87 -6.90 11.60 -0.88
N HIS A 88 -6.04 11.01 -1.70
CA HIS A 88 -5.65 11.56 -3.00
C HIS A 88 -6.16 10.74 -4.18
N ILE A 89 -6.77 9.58 -3.93
CA ILE A 89 -7.12 8.63 -4.98
C ILE A 89 -8.59 8.28 -4.90
N LEU A 90 -9.01 7.61 -3.83
CA LEU A 90 -10.38 7.17 -3.66
C LEU A 90 -11.32 8.35 -3.43
N VAL A 91 -10.90 9.29 -2.57
CA VAL A 91 -11.68 10.45 -2.14
C VAL A 91 -10.91 11.73 -2.39
N LEU A 92 -10.49 12.01 -3.61
CA LEU A 92 -9.84 13.28 -3.92
C LEU A 92 -10.81 14.49 -3.82
N SER A 93 -10.28 15.70 -3.64
CA SER A 93 -11.10 16.90 -3.44
C SER A 93 -12.08 17.20 -4.58
N SER A 94 -11.76 16.84 -5.83
CA SER A 94 -12.69 17.01 -6.96
C SER A 94 -13.82 15.97 -6.97
N ALA A 95 -13.67 14.85 -6.27
CA ALA A 95 -14.70 13.83 -6.10
C ALA A 95 -15.57 14.07 -4.85
N ASP A 96 -15.10 14.86 -3.89
CA ASP A 96 -15.83 15.27 -2.68
C ASP A 96 -16.01 16.79 -2.58
N VAL A 97 -16.65 17.38 -3.59
CA VAL A 97 -16.80 18.85 -3.73
C VAL A 97 -17.52 19.51 -2.56
N HIS A 98 -18.34 18.76 -1.81
CA HIS A 98 -19.09 19.25 -0.65
C HIS A 98 -18.41 18.92 0.68
N GLY A 99 -17.27 18.23 0.67
CA GLY A 99 -16.47 17.95 1.86
C GLY A 99 -17.12 16.95 2.83
N HIS A 100 -17.97 16.04 2.33
CA HIS A 100 -18.64 15.04 3.16
C HIS A 100 -17.67 14.08 3.84
N TRP A 101 -16.48 13.90 3.27
CA TRP A 101 -15.46 13.01 3.79
C TRP A 101 -14.42 13.69 4.66
N ASN A 102 -14.46 15.02 4.80
CA ASN A 102 -13.46 15.77 5.56
C ASN A 102 -13.30 15.27 7.00
N ARG A 103 -14.40 14.92 7.68
CA ARG A 103 -14.33 14.37 9.04
C ARG A 103 -13.70 12.99 9.07
N CYS A 104 -14.10 12.10 8.16
CA CYS A 104 -13.57 10.75 8.03
C CYS A 104 -12.07 10.72 7.67
N LYS A 105 -11.62 11.65 6.82
CA LYS A 105 -10.20 11.82 6.48
C LYS A 105 -9.35 12.31 7.64
N LEU A 106 -9.90 13.14 8.53
CA LEU A 106 -9.20 13.63 9.71
C LEU A 106 -9.20 12.63 10.86
N ASP A 107 -10.28 11.86 10.97
CA ASP A 107 -10.47 10.86 12.02
C ASP A 107 -11.26 9.67 11.45
N PRO A 108 -10.62 8.49 11.24
CA PRO A 108 -11.31 7.29 10.80
C PRO A 108 -12.45 6.83 11.72
N ALA A 109 -12.46 7.22 13.00
CA ALA A 109 -13.56 6.94 13.91
C ALA A 109 -14.77 7.85 13.65
N ALA A 110 -14.60 8.95 12.91
CA ALA A 110 -15.66 9.87 12.53
C ALA A 110 -16.31 9.54 11.17
N CYS A 111 -15.88 8.47 10.50
CA CYS A 111 -16.53 7.97 9.29
C CYS A 111 -17.96 7.50 9.58
N THR A 112 -18.89 7.78 8.68
CA THR A 112 -20.22 7.15 8.72
C THR A 112 -20.13 5.69 8.31
N ASP A 113 -21.15 4.89 8.65
CA ASP A 113 -21.22 3.48 8.24
C ASP A 113 -21.08 3.31 6.71
N SER A 114 -21.69 4.21 5.92
CA SER A 114 -21.58 4.21 4.46
C SER A 114 -20.18 4.57 3.95
N GLN A 115 -19.48 5.50 4.59
CA GLN A 115 -18.09 5.82 4.26
C GLN A 115 -17.18 4.65 4.59
N LEU A 116 -17.41 4.02 5.74
CA LEU A 116 -16.66 2.85 6.14
C LEU A 116 -16.91 1.68 5.17
N GLU A 117 -18.15 1.44 4.72
CA GLU A 117 -18.47 0.41 3.73
C GLU A 117 -17.68 0.59 2.43
N ILE A 118 -17.56 1.81 1.93
CA ILE A 118 -16.74 2.14 0.76
C ILE A 118 -15.25 1.82 1.01
N LEU A 119 -14.71 2.21 2.17
CA LEU A 119 -13.33 1.88 2.55
C LEU A 119 -13.13 0.36 2.68
N GLN A 120 -14.13 -0.37 3.16
CA GLN A 120 -14.10 -1.84 3.19
C GLN A 120 -14.13 -2.45 1.79
N GLY A 121 -14.89 -1.87 0.87
CA GLY A 121 -14.86 -2.21 -0.55
C GLY A 121 -13.44 -2.09 -1.12
N PHE A 122 -12.81 -0.93 -0.92
CA PHE A 122 -11.45 -0.68 -1.38
C PHE A 122 -10.42 -1.66 -0.80
N ARG A 123 -10.51 -1.99 0.50
CA ARG A 123 -9.72 -3.06 1.11
C ARG A 123 -9.94 -4.40 0.41
N ASN A 124 -11.19 -4.76 0.14
CA ASN A 124 -11.51 -6.04 -0.50
C ASN A 124 -10.94 -6.12 -1.92
N ASP A 125 -10.93 -5.02 -2.67
CA ASP A 125 -10.33 -4.94 -4.00
C ASP A 125 -8.80 -5.12 -3.95
N MET A 126 -8.14 -4.56 -2.92
CA MET A 126 -6.71 -4.82 -2.66
C MET A 126 -6.46 -6.31 -2.41
N LEU A 127 -7.23 -6.93 -1.52
CA LEU A 127 -7.06 -8.35 -1.19
C LEU A 127 -7.39 -9.27 -2.37
N ALA A 128 -8.40 -8.93 -3.17
CA ALA A 128 -8.75 -9.65 -4.39
C ALA A 128 -7.58 -9.61 -5.39
N THR A 129 -6.98 -8.43 -5.57
CA THR A 129 -5.81 -8.24 -6.44
C THR A 129 -4.59 -9.03 -5.93
N LEU A 130 -4.35 -9.05 -4.62
CA LEU A 130 -3.22 -9.76 -4.02
C LEU A 130 -3.43 -11.28 -3.93
N ARG A 131 -4.65 -11.79 -4.16
CA ARG A 131 -5.01 -13.20 -3.97
C ARG A 131 -4.08 -14.17 -4.68
N MET A 132 -3.75 -13.92 -5.95
CA MET A 132 -2.88 -14.80 -6.73
C MET A 132 -1.46 -14.82 -6.17
N PHE A 133 -0.93 -13.66 -5.78
CA PHE A 133 0.39 -13.57 -5.13
C PHE A 133 0.39 -14.27 -3.77
N TYR A 134 -0.65 -14.07 -2.98
CA TYR A 134 -0.82 -14.73 -1.67
C TYR A 134 -0.85 -16.26 -1.81
N GLN A 135 -1.57 -16.80 -2.78
CA GLN A 135 -1.73 -18.25 -2.94
C GLN A 135 -0.51 -18.93 -3.57
N TYR A 136 0.06 -18.32 -4.61
CA TYR A 136 1.02 -19.03 -5.48
C TYR A 136 2.48 -18.58 -5.32
N SER A 137 2.76 -17.42 -4.72
CA SER A 137 4.14 -16.98 -4.53
C SER A 137 4.80 -17.67 -3.34
N GLY A 138 5.61 -18.71 -3.57
CA GLY A 138 6.34 -19.41 -2.50
C GLY A 138 7.51 -18.62 -1.90
N ARG A 139 8.01 -17.60 -2.62
CA ARG A 139 9.18 -16.78 -2.21
C ARG A 139 8.78 -15.35 -1.82
N GLY A 140 7.53 -14.97 -2.05
CA GLY A 140 7.02 -13.67 -1.67
C GLY A 140 6.57 -13.62 -0.21
N GLY A 141 6.57 -12.42 0.36
CA GLY A 141 5.98 -12.15 1.67
C GLY A 141 4.98 -11.01 1.59
N LEU A 142 4.13 -10.91 2.60
CA LEU A 142 3.01 -9.98 2.60
C LEU A 142 2.68 -9.58 4.04
N PHE A 143 2.45 -8.30 4.28
CA PHE A 143 1.94 -7.77 5.54
C PHE A 143 0.94 -6.67 5.21
N ILE A 144 -0.34 -7.00 5.33
CA ILE A 144 -1.46 -6.10 5.06
C ILE A 144 -2.21 -5.88 6.36
N ASN A 145 -1.99 -4.75 7.01
CA ASN A 145 -2.68 -4.39 8.24
C ASN A 145 -3.86 -3.45 7.99
N SER A 146 -4.67 -3.24 9.02
CA SER A 146 -5.87 -2.41 8.95
C SER A 146 -5.72 -1.03 9.58
N CYS A 147 -4.48 -0.56 9.72
CA CYS A 147 -4.17 0.76 10.26
C CYS A 147 -4.34 1.82 9.19
N PHE A 148 -4.85 3.00 9.50
CA PHE A 148 -4.79 4.12 8.57
C PHE A 148 -3.37 4.71 8.63
N ALA A 149 -2.51 4.36 7.68
CA ALA A 149 -1.13 4.82 7.63
C ALA A 149 -0.61 4.87 6.18
N HIS A 150 0.45 5.65 5.95
CA HIS A 150 1.22 5.63 4.70
C HIS A 150 2.70 5.56 5.06
N CYS A 151 3.41 4.61 4.44
CA CYS A 151 4.71 4.08 4.89
C CYS A 151 4.68 3.57 6.35
N GLN A 152 5.35 2.45 6.61
CA GLN A 152 5.32 1.78 7.92
C GLN A 152 6.66 1.17 8.34
N SER A 153 7.69 1.33 7.52
CA SER A 153 9.05 0.83 7.79
C SER A 153 10.02 1.92 8.26
N GLU A 154 9.62 3.19 8.19
CA GLU A 154 10.49 4.35 8.47
C GLU A 154 10.57 4.68 9.97
N LEU A 155 9.49 4.46 10.72
CA LEU A 155 9.39 4.78 12.14
C LEU A 155 9.46 3.53 13.00
N GLN A 156 10.23 3.56 14.09
CA GLN A 156 10.29 2.42 15.03
C GLN A 156 8.93 2.13 15.67
N GLU A 157 8.13 3.17 15.89
CA GLU A 157 6.77 3.12 16.44
C GLU A 157 5.83 2.24 15.61
N THR A 158 6.03 2.16 14.29
CA THR A 158 5.28 1.26 13.42
C THR A 158 6.04 -0.03 13.13
N TRP A 159 7.36 0.01 13.09
CA TRP A 159 8.21 -1.11 12.66
C TRP A 159 8.43 -2.21 13.72
N LEU A 160 8.86 -1.85 14.94
CA LEU A 160 9.37 -2.80 15.95
C LEU A 160 9.14 -2.41 17.43
N ALA A 161 8.60 -1.21 17.72
CA ALA A 161 8.33 -0.78 19.09
C ALA A 161 7.44 -1.79 19.86
N VAL A 162 7.49 -1.75 21.19
CA VAL A 162 6.75 -2.70 22.05
C VAL A 162 5.24 -2.66 21.76
N ASP A 163 4.74 -1.46 21.52
CA ASP A 163 3.37 -1.10 21.19
C ASP A 163 3.13 -0.91 19.67
N SER A 164 4.07 -1.29 18.81
CA SER A 164 3.88 -1.18 17.36
C SER A 164 2.68 -2.01 16.89
N PRO A 165 2.06 -1.67 15.75
CA PRO A 165 0.99 -2.46 15.16
C PRO A 165 1.39 -3.92 14.92
N LYS A 166 0.45 -4.83 15.14
CA LYS A 166 0.67 -6.27 15.03
C LYS A 166 -0.49 -6.97 14.34
N VAL A 167 -0.14 -7.81 13.37
CA VAL A 167 -1.08 -8.74 12.74
C VAL A 167 -0.73 -10.14 13.23
N ASN A 168 -1.72 -10.88 13.74
CA ASN A 168 -1.51 -12.21 14.33
C ASN A 168 -0.37 -12.25 15.38
N ASN A 169 -0.28 -11.19 16.19
CA ASN A 169 0.75 -10.98 17.22
C ASN A 169 2.19 -10.92 16.67
N LYS A 170 2.37 -10.49 15.41
CA LYS A 170 3.68 -10.22 14.82
C LYS A 170 3.79 -8.76 14.42
N THR A 171 4.91 -8.14 14.76
CA THR A 171 5.25 -6.80 14.24
C THR A 171 5.63 -6.88 12.76
N ILE A 172 5.67 -5.72 12.10
CA ILE A 172 6.12 -5.62 10.71
C ILE A 172 7.56 -6.14 10.58
N SER A 173 8.45 -5.70 11.47
CA SER A 173 9.87 -6.10 11.46
C SER A 173 10.08 -7.60 11.63
N GLU A 174 9.30 -8.25 12.51
CA GLU A 174 9.32 -9.71 12.67
C GLU A 174 8.88 -10.40 11.39
N ALA A 175 7.77 -9.96 10.79
CA ALA A 175 7.24 -10.53 9.56
C ALA A 175 8.20 -10.37 8.37
N VAL A 176 8.79 -9.19 8.20
CA VAL A 176 9.80 -8.92 7.16
C VAL A 176 11.07 -9.72 7.44
N GLY A 177 11.55 -9.75 8.68
CA GLY A 177 12.75 -10.49 9.07
C GLY A 177 12.62 -11.99 8.82
N ASP A 178 11.47 -12.57 9.17
CA ASP A 178 11.17 -13.98 8.93
C ASP A 178 11.20 -14.34 7.44
N TRP A 179 10.67 -13.47 6.58
CA TRP A 179 10.74 -13.64 5.13
C TRP A 179 12.15 -13.39 4.58
N TYR A 180 12.82 -12.32 5.02
CA TYR A 180 14.13 -11.92 4.52
C TYR A 180 15.20 -12.97 4.81
N TYR A 181 15.17 -13.56 6.01
CA TYR A 181 16.08 -14.64 6.41
C TYR A 181 15.56 -16.04 6.06
N SER A 182 14.43 -16.15 5.36
CA SER A 182 13.82 -17.43 4.96
C SER A 182 13.56 -18.36 6.16
N ARG A 183 13.19 -17.80 7.32
CA ARG A 183 12.89 -18.56 8.55
C ARG A 183 11.54 -19.26 8.45
N ARG A 184 10.56 -18.62 7.82
CA ARG A 184 9.22 -19.17 7.52
C ARG A 184 8.51 -18.38 6.42
N VAL A 185 7.42 -18.93 5.90
CA VAL A 185 6.47 -18.18 5.08
C VAL A 185 5.84 -17.10 5.94
N SER A 186 5.86 -15.86 5.45
CA SER A 186 5.37 -14.68 6.17
C SER A 186 4.38 -13.94 5.29
N LYS A 187 3.10 -14.20 5.51
CA LYS A 187 1.98 -13.61 4.77
C LYS A 187 0.86 -13.30 5.75
N GLU A 188 0.88 -12.10 6.30
CA GLU A 188 -0.04 -11.64 7.33
C GLU A 188 -1.08 -10.71 6.70
N ILE A 189 -2.36 -11.01 6.89
CA ILE A 189 -3.48 -10.17 6.48
C ILE A 189 -4.36 -9.98 7.70
N ASP A 190 -4.65 -8.72 8.01
CA ASP A 190 -5.42 -8.33 9.18
C ASP A 190 -6.93 -8.34 8.91
N CYS A 191 -7.73 -8.28 9.98
CA CYS A 191 -9.18 -8.16 9.92
C CYS A 191 -9.62 -6.74 9.51
N PRO A 192 -10.83 -6.51 8.98
CA PRO A 192 -11.32 -5.17 8.66
C PRO A 192 -11.29 -4.18 9.85
N TYR A 193 -10.88 -2.93 9.63
CA TYR A 193 -11.01 -1.85 10.63
C TYR A 193 -12.45 -1.80 11.18
N PRO A 194 -12.66 -1.55 12.49
CA PRO A 194 -11.71 -1.14 13.52
C PRO A 194 -11.23 -2.28 14.45
N CYS A 195 -11.03 -3.49 13.92
CA CYS A 195 -10.74 -4.64 14.76
C CYS A 195 -9.36 -4.59 15.45
N ASP A 196 -8.31 -4.12 14.77
CA ASP A 196 -6.95 -4.09 15.29
C ASP A 196 -6.78 -2.89 16.22
N LYS A 197 -6.58 -3.21 17.51
CA LYS A 197 -6.38 -2.22 18.58
C LYS A 197 -4.93 -1.82 18.78
N THR A 198 -4.00 -2.44 18.05
CA THR A 198 -2.57 -2.10 18.07
C THR A 198 -2.22 -1.04 17.03
N CYS A 199 -3.16 -0.69 16.15
CA CYS A 199 -2.93 0.31 15.12
C CYS A 199 -2.65 1.71 15.68
N HIS A 200 -1.53 2.27 15.26
CA HIS A 200 -1.23 3.70 15.35
C HIS A 200 -1.66 4.34 14.03
N ASN A 201 -2.87 4.92 14.00
CA ASN A 201 -3.37 5.58 12.79
C ASN A 201 -2.56 6.88 12.55
N LEU A 202 -1.77 6.89 11.47
CA LEU A 202 -0.93 7.99 11.03
C LEU A 202 -1.68 8.82 9.98
N ILE A 203 -2.56 9.70 10.45
CA ILE A 203 -3.34 10.59 9.59
C ILE A 203 -2.54 11.89 9.32
N PRO A 204 -2.23 12.24 8.07
CA PRO A 204 -1.59 13.51 7.77
C PRO A 204 -2.54 14.67 8.11
N VAL A 205 -2.13 15.55 9.02
CA VAL A 205 -2.90 16.76 9.34
C VAL A 205 -2.67 17.78 8.22
N SER A 206 -3.74 18.26 7.60
CA SER A 206 -3.68 19.34 6.61
C SER A 206 -3.03 20.59 7.24
N GLY A 207 -1.82 20.94 6.82
CA GLY A 207 -1.19 22.23 7.15
C GLY A 207 0.02 22.23 8.09
N LEU A 208 0.62 21.08 8.44
CA LEU A 208 1.92 21.03 9.11
C LEU A 208 2.96 20.34 8.22
N PRO A 209 4.16 20.92 8.03
CA PRO A 209 5.24 20.21 7.36
C PRO A 209 5.68 19.03 8.24
N GLN A 210 6.00 17.89 7.61
CA GLN A 210 6.69 16.78 8.27
C GLN A 210 8.06 17.27 8.77
N VAL A 211 8.10 17.85 9.97
CA VAL A 211 9.35 18.23 10.64
C VAL A 211 9.25 17.76 12.08
N HIS A 212 9.67 16.52 12.30
CA HIS A 212 10.50 16.13 13.43
C HIS A 212 11.30 14.89 13.03
N LEU A 213 12.18 15.08 12.03
CA LEU A 213 13.43 14.36 11.99
C LEU A 213 14.36 15.12 12.95
N THR A 214 14.44 14.66 14.20
CA THR A 214 15.63 14.94 15.01
C THR A 214 16.76 14.14 14.38
N GLU A 215 17.60 14.82 13.59
CA GLU A 215 18.96 14.38 13.38
C GLU A 215 19.63 14.31 14.77
N GLU A 216 19.86 13.09 15.27
CA GLU A 216 20.96 12.84 16.18
C GLU A 216 22.04 12.06 15.43
N VAL A 217 23.14 12.79 15.27
CA VAL A 217 24.50 12.50 14.76
C VAL A 217 24.93 11.02 14.78
#